data_AF-A0A3N9XE11-F1
#
_entry.id   AF-A0A3N9XE11-F1
#
_cell.length_a   1.000
_cell.length_b   1.000
_cell.length_c   1.000
_cell.angle_alpha   90.00
_cell.angle_beta   90.00
_cell.angle_gamma   90.00
#
_symmetry.space_group_name_H-M   'P 1'
#
loop_
_entity.id
_entity.type
_entity.pdbx_description
1 polymer ?
#
loop_
_entity_poly.entity_id
_entity_poly.type
_entity_poly.pdbx_seq_one_letter_code
_entity_poly.pdbx_strand_id
1 'polypeptide(L)'
;MLSLDCLRLNSGLAGIRIRNAGLGPAIIRVATLYLDGEEVGPWEKQVVDPLRGTFAVWPNFTSLRQGKPIPVGQELMIFAVEDYVPTRDAEFWSAVTQRIRIHVQYESVYGNERHEAWFEGSPSYKPGIPWQGRNDAGSSIDGDAQTEPTQSL
;
A
#
# COMPACT_ATOMS: atom_id res chain seq x y z
N MET A 1 12.15 -6.72 -4.66
CA MET A 1 11.52 -5.53 -5.21
C MET A 1 11.25 -4.54 -4.09
N LEU A 2 11.29 -3.24 -4.38
CA LEU A 2 10.87 -2.21 -3.44
C LEU A 2 9.34 -2.10 -3.46
N SER A 3 8.71 -1.95 -2.31
CA SER A 3 7.26 -1.74 -2.20
C SER A 3 6.95 -0.76 -1.08
N LEU A 4 5.87 -0.01 -1.24
CA LEU A 4 5.36 0.89 -0.23
C LEU A 4 3.93 0.48 0.14
N ASP A 5 3.62 0.50 1.42
CA ASP A 5 2.28 0.26 1.96
C ASP A 5 2.01 1.15 3.17
N CYS A 6 0.75 1.19 3.60
CA CYS A 6 0.38 1.78 4.88
C CYS A 6 -0.05 0.67 5.84
N LEU A 7 0.27 0.85 7.12
CA LEU A 7 -0.11 -0.10 8.15
C LEU A 7 -0.48 0.65 9.43
N ARG A 8 -1.29 -0.02 10.24
CA ARG A 8 -1.65 0.38 11.59
C ARG A 8 -1.59 -0.87 12.47
N LEU A 9 -0.73 -0.86 13.47
CA LEU A 9 -0.52 -1.98 14.38
C LEU A 9 -1.27 -1.76 15.70
N ASN A 10 -1.55 -2.85 16.40
CA ASN A 10 -2.13 -2.80 17.75
C ASN A 10 -1.18 -2.18 18.78
N SER A 11 0.12 -2.13 18.49
CA SER A 11 1.13 -1.46 19.34
C SER A 11 1.05 0.06 19.32
N GLY A 12 0.21 0.65 18.46
CA GLY A 12 0.13 2.10 18.26
C GLY A 12 0.85 2.59 17.01
N LEU A 13 1.83 1.84 16.47
CA LEU A 13 2.55 2.28 15.29
C LEU A 13 1.62 2.36 14.06
N ALA A 14 1.50 3.52 13.45
CA ALA A 14 0.73 3.72 12.23
C ALA A 14 1.45 4.64 11.25
N GLY A 15 1.45 4.29 9.96
CA GLY A 15 2.06 5.13 8.94
C GLY A 15 2.37 4.43 7.63
N ILE A 16 3.24 5.09 6.85
CA ILE A 16 3.72 4.62 5.55
C ILE A 16 5.04 3.88 5.77
N ARG A 17 5.12 2.68 5.22
CA ARG A 17 6.29 1.82 5.25
C ARG A 17 6.83 1.60 3.84
N ILE A 18 8.15 1.54 3.75
CA ILE A 18 8.88 1.07 2.58
C ILE A 18 9.60 -0.25 2.94
N ARG A 19 9.53 -1.24 2.05
CA ARG A 19 10.17 -2.55 2.20
C ARG A 19 11.01 -2.85 0.97
N ASN A 20 12.22 -3.37 1.16
CA ASN A 20 13.02 -3.94 0.07
C ASN A 20 13.08 -5.47 0.18
N ALA A 21 12.30 -6.16 -0.66
CA ALA A 21 12.35 -7.61 -0.83
C ALA A 21 13.12 -8.02 -2.11
N GLY A 22 14.10 -7.20 -2.54
CA GLY A 22 14.91 -7.43 -3.74
C GLY A 22 16.08 -8.36 -3.53
N LEU A 23 16.84 -8.59 -4.58
CA LEU A 23 18.08 -9.38 -4.49
C LEU A 23 19.26 -8.57 -3.93
N GLY A 24 19.16 -7.24 -3.93
CA GLY A 24 20.19 -6.35 -3.41
C GLY A 24 19.64 -5.04 -2.87
N PRO A 25 20.53 -4.16 -2.40
CA PRO A 25 20.14 -2.82 -1.99
C PRO A 25 19.41 -2.09 -3.11
N ALA A 26 18.34 -1.39 -2.75
CA ALA A 26 17.66 -0.45 -3.62
C ALA A 26 18.26 0.93 -3.37
N ILE A 27 18.90 1.50 -4.39
CA ILE A 27 19.49 2.84 -4.33
C ILE A 27 18.43 3.82 -4.83
N ILE A 28 17.95 4.70 -3.94
CA ILE A 28 16.97 5.71 -4.32
C ILE A 28 17.59 6.68 -5.33
N ARG A 29 16.91 6.91 -6.45
CA ARG A 29 17.27 7.93 -7.44
C ARG A 29 16.43 9.18 -7.25
N VAL A 30 15.12 9.00 -7.15
CA VAL A 30 14.15 10.07 -6.91
C VAL A 30 13.06 9.51 -6.00
N ALA A 31 12.58 10.33 -5.07
CA ALA A 31 11.36 10.09 -4.32
C ALA A 31 10.54 11.38 -4.35
N THR A 32 9.35 11.35 -4.93
CA THR A 32 8.49 12.53 -5.15
C THR A 32 7.20 12.38 -4.36
N LEU A 33 6.85 13.42 -3.61
CA LEU A 33 5.58 13.58 -2.93
C LEU A 33 4.56 14.19 -3.89
N TYR A 34 3.40 13.56 -3.95
CA TYR A 34 2.19 14.18 -4.45
C TYR A 34 1.17 14.29 -3.31
N LEU A 35 0.47 15.41 -3.25
CA LEU A 35 -0.55 15.69 -2.27
C LEU A 35 -1.81 16.14 -3.00
N ASP A 36 -2.92 15.47 -2.72
CA ASP A 36 -4.22 15.75 -3.35
C ASP A 36 -4.16 15.69 -4.90
N GLY A 37 -3.28 14.83 -5.42
CA GLY A 37 -3.08 14.63 -6.86
C GLY A 37 -2.02 15.53 -7.50
N GLU A 38 -1.55 16.57 -6.79
CA GLU A 38 -0.57 17.52 -7.31
C GLU A 38 0.86 17.17 -6.87
N GLU A 39 1.82 17.33 -7.78
CA GLU A 39 3.23 17.16 -7.45
C GLU A 39 3.70 18.30 -6.54
N VAL A 40 4.14 17.97 -5.33
CA VAL A 40 4.64 18.95 -4.35
C VAL A 40 6.15 19.10 -4.45
N GLY A 41 6.85 17.99 -4.73
CA GLY A 41 8.30 17.97 -4.88
C GLY A 41 8.96 16.77 -4.20
N PRO A 42 10.29 16.79 -3.98
CA PRO A 42 11.01 15.65 -3.43
C PRO A 42 10.58 15.30 -2.01
N TRP A 43 10.61 14.01 -1.66
CA TRP A 43 10.35 13.48 -0.31
C TRP A 43 11.50 13.83 0.65
N GLU A 44 11.59 15.11 0.97
CA GLU A 44 12.59 15.73 1.80
C GLU A 44 11.97 16.68 2.82
N LYS A 45 12.74 16.94 3.88
CA LYS A 45 12.28 17.71 5.03
C LYS A 45 11.70 19.08 4.62
N GLN A 46 12.34 19.78 3.69
CA GLN A 46 11.90 21.11 3.26
C GLN A 46 10.52 21.11 2.58
N VAL A 47 10.16 20.00 1.91
CA VAL A 47 8.88 19.82 1.21
C VAL A 47 7.80 19.32 2.16
N VAL A 48 8.17 18.51 3.15
CA VAL A 48 7.23 17.90 4.09
C VAL A 48 6.97 18.78 5.31
N ASP A 49 7.94 19.56 5.79
CA ASP A 49 7.80 20.47 6.94
C ASP A 49 6.59 21.42 6.88
N PRO A 50 6.18 21.97 5.72
CA PRO A 50 4.95 22.76 5.62
C PRO A 50 3.67 22.02 6.07
N LEU A 51 3.65 20.68 6.04
CA LEU A 51 2.52 19.88 6.52
C LEU A 51 2.43 19.82 8.05
N ARG A 52 3.40 20.38 8.78
CA ARG A 52 3.49 20.27 10.24
C ARG A 52 2.33 20.90 10.99
N GLY A 53 1.68 21.89 10.42
CA GLY A 53 0.44 22.47 10.96
C GLY A 53 -0.82 21.62 10.73
N THR A 54 -0.74 20.56 9.92
CA THR A 54 -1.91 19.73 9.54
C THR A 54 -2.21 18.64 10.56
N PHE A 55 -1.20 18.17 11.30
CA PHE A 55 -1.33 16.99 12.17
C PHE A 55 -1.27 17.39 13.63
N ALA A 56 -2.11 16.76 14.46
CA ALA A 56 -2.12 16.99 15.91
C ALA A 56 -0.77 16.62 16.56
N VAL A 57 -0.14 15.55 16.07
CA VAL A 57 1.22 15.15 16.43
C VAL A 57 2.05 15.11 15.15
N TRP A 58 3.24 15.71 15.18
CA TRP A 58 4.13 15.65 14.04
C TRP A 58 4.65 14.23 13.83
N PRO A 59 4.41 13.59 12.68
CA PRO A 59 4.88 12.24 12.43
C PRO A 59 6.41 12.19 12.32
N ASN A 60 6.98 11.07 12.79
CA ASN A 60 8.35 10.71 12.50
C ASN A 60 8.53 10.59 11.00
N PHE A 61 9.49 11.35 10.46
CA PHE A 61 9.74 11.46 9.04
C PHE A 61 11.15 10.95 8.70
N THR A 62 11.23 10.08 7.70
CA THR A 62 12.50 9.60 7.16
C THR A 62 12.65 10.07 5.72
N SER A 63 13.65 10.92 5.45
CA SER A 63 13.95 11.35 4.07
C SER A 63 14.43 10.20 3.20
N LEU A 64 14.05 10.22 1.92
CA LEU A 64 14.45 9.28 0.87
C LEU A 64 15.31 10.01 -0.17
N ARG A 65 16.42 10.60 0.31
CA ARG A 65 17.32 11.39 -0.53
C ARG A 65 17.95 10.54 -1.64
N GLN A 66 18.30 11.18 -2.74
CA GLN A 66 19.06 10.56 -3.82
C GLN A 66 20.34 9.88 -3.28
N GLY A 67 20.60 8.67 -3.76
CA GLY A 67 21.73 7.84 -3.35
C GLY A 67 21.52 7.05 -2.06
N LYS A 68 20.40 7.27 -1.33
CA LYS A 68 20.13 6.52 -0.10
C LYS A 68 19.96 5.02 -0.42
N PRO A 69 20.74 4.12 0.20
CA PRO A 69 20.53 2.69 0.07
C PRO A 69 19.41 2.23 1.03
N ILE A 70 18.52 1.38 0.54
CA ILE A 70 17.61 0.58 1.36
C ILE A 70 18.10 -0.87 1.25
N PRO A 71 18.75 -1.42 2.29
CA PRO A 71 19.29 -2.78 2.25
C PRO A 71 18.19 -3.82 2.02
N VAL A 72 18.57 -4.96 1.47
CA VAL A 72 17.66 -6.10 1.31
C VAL A 72 17.13 -6.57 2.67
N GLY A 73 15.85 -6.94 2.72
CA GLY A 73 15.16 -7.40 3.92
C GLY A 73 14.79 -6.28 4.91
N GLN A 74 15.17 -5.03 4.63
CA GLN A 74 14.84 -3.91 5.51
C GLN A 74 13.43 -3.40 5.27
N GLU A 75 12.81 -3.00 6.38
CA GLU A 75 11.56 -2.27 6.45
C GLU A 75 11.79 -0.96 7.19
N LEU A 76 11.35 0.16 6.62
CA LEU A 76 11.48 1.46 7.24
C LEU A 76 10.12 2.16 7.27
N MET A 77 9.78 2.74 8.42
CA MET A 77 8.69 3.70 8.50
C MET A 77 9.19 5.04 7.97
N ILE A 78 8.59 5.53 6.89
CA ILE A 78 9.01 6.78 6.26
C ILE A 78 8.18 7.98 6.71
N PHE A 79 6.97 7.72 7.21
CA PHE A 79 6.08 8.71 7.80
C PHE A 79 5.15 8.02 8.80
N ALA A 80 5.37 8.20 10.10
CA ALA A 80 4.65 7.42 11.10
C ALA A 80 4.46 8.12 12.45
N VAL A 81 3.41 7.75 13.17
CA VAL A 81 3.23 8.05 14.59
C VAL A 81 3.38 6.77 15.40
N GLU A 82 4.02 6.85 16.57
CA GLU A 82 4.30 5.67 17.41
C GLU A 82 3.11 5.27 18.29
N ASP A 83 2.34 6.24 18.77
CA ASP A 83 1.19 6.04 19.67
C ASP A 83 -0.13 6.46 19.01
N TYR A 84 -0.52 5.81 17.91
CA TYR A 84 -1.72 6.20 17.15
C TYR A 84 -3.00 6.16 18.00
N VAL A 85 -3.70 7.29 18.06
CA VAL A 85 -5.00 7.44 18.71
C VAL A 85 -6.02 7.86 17.64
N PRO A 86 -7.05 7.04 17.35
CA PRO A 86 -7.97 7.29 16.24
C PRO A 86 -8.63 8.67 16.21
N THR A 87 -8.98 9.22 17.38
CA THR A 87 -9.62 10.54 17.49
C THR A 87 -8.63 11.69 17.32
N ARG A 88 -7.40 11.55 17.82
CA ARG A 88 -6.35 12.56 17.73
C ARG A 88 -5.72 12.61 16.34
N ASP A 89 -5.51 11.44 15.74
CA ASP A 89 -4.69 11.26 14.54
C ASP A 89 -5.53 10.99 13.28
N ALA A 90 -6.82 11.32 13.32
CA ALA A 90 -7.74 11.13 12.20
C ALA A 90 -7.26 11.83 10.92
N GLU A 91 -6.79 13.08 11.04
CA GLU A 91 -6.24 13.85 9.91
C GLU A 91 -4.96 13.23 9.36
N PHE A 92 -4.09 12.72 10.22
CA PHE A 92 -2.89 11.98 9.80
C PHE A 92 -3.27 10.74 9.00
N TRP A 93 -4.20 9.93 9.52
CA TRP A 93 -4.60 8.70 8.84
C TRP A 93 -5.33 8.97 7.53
N SER A 94 -6.18 10.00 7.50
CA SER A 94 -6.82 10.50 6.27
C SER A 94 -5.78 10.90 5.23
N ALA A 95 -4.77 11.68 5.63
CA ALA A 95 -3.69 12.08 4.72
C ALA A 95 -2.93 10.87 4.18
N VAL A 96 -2.51 9.93 5.04
CA VAL A 96 -1.80 8.70 4.64
C VAL A 96 -2.64 7.85 3.68
N THR A 97 -3.94 7.68 3.94
CA THR A 97 -4.76 6.72 3.19
C THR A 97 -5.39 7.29 1.93
N GLN A 98 -5.57 8.61 1.84
CA GLN A 98 -6.35 9.24 0.78
C GLN A 98 -5.56 10.28 -0.02
N ARG A 99 -4.70 11.09 0.63
CA ARG A 99 -4.16 12.33 0.05
C ARG A 99 -2.72 12.23 -0.41
N ILE A 100 -1.89 11.53 0.37
CA ILE A 100 -0.47 11.38 0.10
C ILE A 100 -0.27 10.28 -0.95
N ARG A 101 0.53 10.58 -1.96
CA ARG A 101 1.11 9.61 -2.89
C ARG A 101 2.61 9.81 -2.95
N ILE A 102 3.34 8.73 -3.13
CA ILE A 102 4.81 8.78 -3.22
C ILE A 102 5.24 7.96 -4.42
N HIS A 103 5.93 8.59 -5.36
CA HIS A 103 6.64 7.91 -6.44
C HIS A 103 8.09 7.72 -6.04
N VAL A 104 8.61 6.51 -6.15
CA VAL A 104 10.01 6.21 -5.89
C VAL A 104 10.62 5.57 -7.13
N GLN A 105 11.60 6.25 -7.72
CA GLN A 105 12.50 5.67 -8.71
C GLN A 105 13.76 5.17 -8.00
N TYR A 106 14.14 3.93 -8.26
CA TYR A 106 15.31 3.31 -7.65
C TYR A 106 16.03 2.39 -8.63
N GLU A 107 17.29 2.11 -8.33
CA GLU A 107 18.10 1.13 -9.06
C GLU A 107 18.52 0.02 -8.10
N SER A 108 18.59 -1.22 -8.60
CA SER A 108 19.22 -2.31 -7.85
C SER A 108 20.72 -2.29 -8.09
N VAL A 109 21.54 -2.51 -7.06
CA VAL A 109 23.01 -2.58 -7.22
C VAL A 109 23.45 -3.68 -8.21
N TYR A 110 22.63 -4.72 -8.40
CA TYR A 110 22.94 -5.85 -9.28
C TYR A 110 22.34 -5.74 -10.68
N GLY A 111 21.50 -4.75 -10.94
CA GLY A 111 20.83 -4.57 -12.22
C GLY A 111 20.95 -3.13 -12.69
N ASN A 112 21.46 -2.92 -13.90
CA ASN A 112 21.52 -1.59 -14.53
C ASN A 112 20.13 -1.06 -14.95
N GLU A 113 19.06 -1.58 -14.36
CA GLU A 113 17.69 -1.26 -14.69
C GLU A 113 17.11 -0.30 -13.65
N ARG A 114 16.38 0.69 -14.15
CA ARG A 114 15.57 1.57 -13.32
C ARG A 114 14.26 0.89 -13.02
N HIS A 115 13.91 0.92 -11.75
CA HIS A 115 12.65 0.39 -11.24
C HIS A 115 11.85 1.51 -10.58
N GLU A 116 10.55 1.32 -10.51
CA GLU A 116 9.64 2.26 -9.89
C GLU A 116 8.76 1.56 -8.86
N ALA A 117 8.42 2.28 -7.80
CA ALA A 117 7.46 1.86 -6.80
C ALA A 117 6.56 3.05 -6.44
N TRP A 118 5.28 2.76 -6.23
CA TRP A 118 4.28 3.76 -5.88
C TRP A 118 3.66 3.44 -4.52
N PHE A 119 3.44 4.49 -3.73
CA PHE A 119 2.53 4.47 -2.61
C PHE A 119 1.23 5.16 -3.02
N GLU A 120 0.13 4.40 -3.02
CA GLU A 120 -1.19 4.85 -3.48
C GLU A 120 -2.19 5.12 -2.33
N GLY A 121 -1.71 5.20 -1.09
CA GLY A 121 -2.58 5.21 0.08
C GLY A 121 -3.05 3.80 0.47
N SER A 122 -4.18 3.72 1.17
CA SER A 122 -4.87 2.44 1.32
C SER A 122 -5.46 2.08 -0.04
N PRO A 123 -5.40 0.81 -0.49
CA PRO A 123 -6.14 0.41 -1.69
C PRO A 123 -7.58 0.89 -1.49
N SER A 124 -8.07 1.72 -2.42
CA SER A 124 -9.49 2.09 -2.40
C SER A 124 -10.26 0.79 -2.32
N TYR A 125 -11.02 0.59 -1.23
CA TYR A 125 -11.94 -0.53 -1.18
C TYR A 125 -12.82 -0.39 -2.41
N LYS A 126 -12.58 -1.22 -3.43
CA LYS A 126 -13.55 -1.44 -4.49
C LYS A 126 -14.59 -2.35 -3.85
N PRO A 127 -15.81 -1.88 -3.52
CA PRO A 127 -16.88 -2.80 -3.13
C PRO A 127 -16.97 -3.87 -4.21
N GLY A 128 -16.95 -5.12 -3.76
CA GLY A 128 -16.45 -6.27 -4.48
C GLY A 128 -16.83 -6.33 -5.96
N ILE A 129 -15.86 -6.67 -6.79
CA ILE A 129 -16.15 -7.57 -7.91
C ILE A 129 -16.68 -8.84 -7.24
N PRO A 130 -17.95 -9.23 -7.44
CA PRO A 130 -18.43 -10.49 -6.92
C PRO A 130 -17.55 -11.59 -7.50
N TRP A 131 -17.13 -12.54 -6.67
CA TRP A 131 -16.51 -13.77 -7.13
C TRP A 131 -17.43 -14.43 -8.17
N GLN A 132 -17.13 -14.24 -9.46
CA GLN A 132 -17.75 -15.00 -10.54
C GLN A 132 -17.08 -16.36 -10.56
N GLY A 133 -17.85 -17.34 -10.07
CA GLY A 133 -17.44 -18.72 -9.94
C GLY A 133 -16.89 -19.27 -11.25
N ARG A 134 -15.82 -20.04 -11.11
CA ARG A 134 -15.41 -21.03 -12.10
C ARG A 134 -15.19 -22.33 -11.35
N ASN A 135 -16.02 -23.32 -11.64
CA ASN A 135 -15.54 -24.45 -12.43
C ASN A 135 -16.69 -25.33 -12.87
N ASP A 136 -16.72 -25.52 -14.18
CA ASP A 136 -17.41 -26.56 -14.90
C ASP A 136 -17.06 -27.94 -14.32
N ALA A 137 -18.08 -28.75 -14.11
CA ALA A 137 -17.97 -30.19 -14.21
C ALA A 137 -19.12 -30.65 -15.10
N GLY A 138 -18.78 -30.92 -16.37
CA GLY A 138 -19.68 -31.62 -17.26
C GLY A 138 -19.92 -33.04 -16.74
N SER A 139 -21.18 -33.45 -16.76
CA SER A 139 -21.54 -34.84 -16.99
C SER A 139 -22.89 -34.84 -17.71
N SER A 140 -22.82 -35.12 -19.01
CA SER A 140 -23.96 -35.48 -19.85
C SER A 140 -24.29 -36.93 -19.60
N ILE A 141 -25.52 -37.23 -19.16
CA ILE A 141 -26.17 -38.51 -19.49
C ILE A 141 -27.68 -38.29 -19.56
N ASP A 142 -28.23 -38.76 -20.67
CA ASP A 142 -29.61 -38.73 -21.12
C ASP A 142 -30.62 -39.41 -20.18
N GLY A 143 -31.90 -39.04 -20.35
CA GLY A 143 -32.90 -40.02 -20.76
C GLY A 143 -33.90 -40.55 -19.72
N ASP A 144 -35.16 -40.27 -20.04
CA ASP A 144 -36.38 -41.06 -19.82
C ASP A 144 -37.29 -40.87 -18.59
N ALA A 145 -38.56 -40.79 -18.96
CA ALA A 145 -39.76 -40.57 -18.18
C ALA A 145 -40.23 -41.83 -17.44
N GLN A 146 -40.95 -41.66 -16.31
CA GLN A 146 -42.30 -42.23 -16.08
C GLN A 146 -42.85 -41.98 -14.66
N THR A 147 -44.05 -41.39 -14.64
CA THR A 147 -45.26 -41.66 -13.82
C THR A 147 -45.18 -42.09 -12.34
N GLU A 148 -46.01 -41.43 -11.53
CA GLU A 148 -46.49 -41.84 -10.20
C GLU A 148 -47.00 -43.30 -10.15
N PRO A 149 -47.05 -43.92 -8.95
CA PRO A 149 -48.34 -43.89 -8.26
C PRO A 149 -48.28 -43.74 -6.73
N THR A 150 -49.41 -43.27 -6.23
CA THR A 150 -49.97 -43.34 -4.88
C THR A 150 -49.72 -44.68 -4.17
N GLN A 151 -49.38 -44.64 -2.88
CA GLN A 151 -50.05 -45.51 -1.89
C GLN A 151 -49.89 -45.00 -0.45
N SER A 152 -51.04 -44.86 0.20
CA SER A 152 -51.23 -44.66 1.63
C SER A 152 -50.95 -45.96 2.40
N LEU A 153 -50.47 -45.82 3.65
CA LEU A 153 -50.95 -46.52 4.84
C LEU A 153 -50.44 -45.78 6.09
#